data_AF-A0A447N965-F1
#
_entry.id   AF-A0A447N965-F1
#
_cell.length_a   1.000
_cell.length_b   1.000
_cell.length_c   1.000
_cell.angle_alpha   90.00
_cell.angle_beta   90.00
_cell.angle_gamma   90.00
#
_symmetry.space_group_name_H-M   'P 1'
#
loop_
_entity.id
_entity.type
_entity.pdbx_description
1 polymer ?
#
loop_
_entity_poly.entity_id
_entity_poly.type
_entity_poly.pdbx_seq_one_letter_code
_entity_poly.pdbx_strand_id
1 'polypeptide(L)'
;MRGDTLSLVIIDKLPFTSPDDPLLKARMEDCRLRGGDPFDEVQLPDAVITLKQGVGRLIRDADDRGVLVICDNRLVMRPYGATFLASLPPAPRTRDIARAVRFLAIPSAE
;
A
#
# COMPACT_ATOMS: atom_id res chain seq x y z
N MET A 1 -5.40 -28.14 -1.06
CA MET A 1 -6.36 -27.43 -0.19
C MET A 1 -6.20 -25.94 -0.50
N ARG A 2 -7.06 -25.37 -1.35
CA ARG A 2 -7.15 -23.92 -1.58
C ARG A 2 -7.96 -23.34 -0.41
N GLY A 3 -7.28 -23.19 0.74
CA GLY A 3 -7.90 -22.68 1.96
C GLY A 3 -8.07 -21.17 1.85
N ASP A 4 -9.26 -20.69 2.18
CA ASP A 4 -9.68 -19.31 2.40
C ASP A 4 -8.69 -18.26 1.88
N THR A 5 -8.87 -17.87 0.61
CA THR A 5 -8.16 -16.75 -0.01
C THR A 5 -8.14 -15.57 0.96
N LEU A 6 -6.94 -15.01 1.21
CA LEU A 6 -6.80 -13.81 2.03
C LEU A 6 -7.65 -12.70 1.43
N SER A 7 -8.80 -12.43 2.03
CA SER A 7 -9.82 -11.54 1.48
C SER A 7 -9.76 -10.13 2.08
N LEU A 8 -8.97 -9.91 3.13
CA LEU A 8 -8.84 -8.63 3.81
C LEU A 8 -7.39 -8.35 4.20
N VAL A 9 -6.87 -7.21 3.75
CA VAL A 9 -5.59 -6.65 4.21
C VAL A 9 -5.87 -5.29 4.84
N ILE A 10 -5.39 -5.10 6.06
CA ILE A 10 -5.50 -3.83 6.79
C ILE A 10 -4.09 -3.28 7.01
N ILE A 11 -3.89 -2.03 6.60
CA ILE A 11 -2.64 -1.28 6.76
C ILE A 11 -2.95 -0.10 7.67
N ASP A 12 -2.48 -0.16 8.92
CA ASP A 12 -2.68 0.92 9.89
C ASP A 12 -2.05 2.24 9.42
N LYS A 13 -0.81 2.16 8.94
CA LYS A 13 -0.02 3.32 8.50
C LYS A 13 0.75 3.02 7.22
N LEU A 14 0.97 4.05 6.42
CA LEU A 14 1.84 3.94 5.24
C LEU A 14 3.23 3.43 5.66
N PRO A 15 3.79 2.44 4.96
CA PRO A 15 4.96 1.68 5.39
C PRO A 15 6.25 2.44 5.09
N PHE A 16 6.40 3.62 5.67
CA PHE A 16 7.67 4.36 5.63
C PHE A 16 8.67 3.69 6.56
N THR A 17 9.85 3.37 6.01
CA THR A 17 10.98 2.87 6.77
C THR A 17 11.40 3.90 7.82
N SER A 18 11.75 3.43 9.01
CA SER A 18 12.18 4.31 10.10
C SER A 18 13.38 5.15 9.65
N PRO A 19 13.40 6.47 9.90
CA PRO A 19 14.56 7.29 9.59
C PRO A 19 15.81 6.85 10.36
N ASP A 20 15.67 6.03 11.41
CA ASP A 20 16.78 5.45 12.17
C ASP A 20 17.42 4.22 11.53
N ASP A 21 16.84 3.68 10.47
CA ASP A 21 17.42 2.57 9.72
C ASP A 21 18.77 2.98 9.08
N PRO A 22 19.88 2.28 9.36
CA PRO A 22 21.20 2.65 8.87
C PRO A 22 21.32 2.66 7.34
N LEU A 23 20.65 1.71 6.68
CA LEU A 23 20.71 1.61 5.22
C LEU A 23 19.93 2.75 4.57
N LEU A 24 18.75 3.07 5.10
CA LEU A 24 17.98 4.22 4.65
C LEU A 24 18.76 5.52 4.86
N LYS A 25 19.39 5.72 6.03
CA LYS A 25 20.25 6.89 6.30
C LYS A 25 21.34 7.04 5.24
N ALA A 26 22.05 5.95 4.94
CA ALA A 26 23.13 5.97 3.95
C ALA A 26 22.62 6.33 2.55
N ARG A 27 21.48 5.77 2.12
CA ARG A 27 20.86 6.07 0.83
C ARG A 27 20.36 7.51 0.74
N MET A 28 19.76 8.01 1.82
CA MET A 28 19.30 9.39 1.87
C MET A 28 20.47 10.37 1.79
N GLU A 29 21.59 10.08 2.45
CA GLU A 29 22.77 10.93 2.40
C GLU A 29 23.41 10.94 1.01
N ASP A 30 23.54 9.78 0.35
CA ASP A 30 24.00 9.72 -1.05
C ASP A 30 23.12 10.55 -1.99
N CYS A 31 21.80 10.47 -1.83
CA CYS A 31 20.84 11.28 -2.60
C CYS A 31 21.07 12.79 -2.38
N ARG A 32 21.27 13.23 -1.13
CA ARG A 32 21.58 14.64 -0.82
C ARG A 32 22.88 15.10 -1.45
N LEU A 33 23.94 14.29 -1.38
CA LEU A 33 25.25 14.61 -1.97
C LEU A 33 25.17 14.79 -3.49
N ARG A 34 24.19 14.15 -4.13
CA ARG A 34 23.90 14.27 -5.57
C ARG A 34 22.93 15.40 -5.90
N GLY A 35 22.48 16.16 -4.89
CA GLY A 35 21.57 17.30 -5.03
C GLY A 35 20.08 16.94 -5.17
N GLY A 36 19.71 15.69 -4.87
CA GLY A 36 18.34 15.21 -4.96
C GLY A 36 17.51 15.43 -3.69
N ASP A 37 16.21 15.12 -3.77
CA ASP A 37 15.30 15.09 -2.62
C ASP A 37 15.17 13.66 -2.06
N PRO A 38 15.72 13.36 -0.86
CA PRO A 38 15.72 12.00 -0.33
C PRO A 38 14.33 11.46 0.01
N PHE A 39 13.35 12.32 0.23
CA PHE A 39 11.99 11.86 0.53
C PHE A 39 11.34 11.33 -0.75
N ASP A 40 11.35 12.12 -1.83
CA ASP A 40 10.72 11.78 -3.10
C ASP A 40 11.51 10.72 -3.89
N GLU A 41 12.85 10.71 -3.79
CA GLU A 41 13.71 9.81 -4.57
C GLU A 41 14.08 8.51 -3.85
N VAL A 42 13.99 8.45 -2.51
CA VAL A 42 14.38 7.27 -1.72
C VAL A 42 13.24 6.75 -0.86
N GLN A 43 12.72 7.54 0.07
CA GLN A 43 11.72 7.04 1.04
C GLN A 43 10.38 6.71 0.39
N LEU A 44 9.87 7.59 -0.48
CA LEU A 44 8.58 7.41 -1.12
C LEU A 44 8.57 6.17 -2.03
N PRO A 45 9.57 5.94 -2.92
CA PRO A 45 9.66 4.71 -3.70
C PRO A 45 9.76 3.44 -2.84
N ASP A 46 10.55 3.46 -1.77
CA ASP A 46 10.70 2.32 -0.84
C ASP A 46 9.38 1.95 -0.16
N ALA A 47 8.66 2.95 0.34
CA ALA A 47 7.34 2.77 0.95
C ALA A 47 6.30 2.28 -0.08
N VAL A 48 6.34 2.77 -1.31
CA VAL A 48 5.47 2.31 -2.41
C VAL A 48 5.73 0.84 -2.76
N ILE A 49 6.99 0.43 -2.84
CA ILE A 49 7.37 -0.97 -3.09
C ILE A 49 6.83 -1.85 -1.96
N THR A 50 7.06 -1.45 -0.71
CA THR A 50 6.56 -2.19 0.46
C THR A 50 5.03 -2.32 0.44
N LEU A 51 4.31 -1.25 0.11
CA LEU A 51 2.86 -1.29 -0.05
C LEU A 51 2.43 -2.30 -1.13
N LYS A 52 3.06 -2.26 -2.30
CA LYS A 52 2.76 -3.18 -3.41
C LYS A 52 2.95 -4.64 -3.01
N GLN A 53 4.01 -4.95 -2.25
CA GLN A 53 4.24 -6.29 -1.72
C GLN A 53 3.15 -6.73 -0.73
N GLY A 54 2.68 -5.82 0.13
CA GLY A 54 1.53 -6.06 1.00
C GLY A 54 0.25 -6.37 0.22
N VAL A 55 0.00 -5.64 -0.86
CA VAL A 55 -1.18 -5.82 -1.73
C VAL A 55 -1.11 -7.10 -2.56
N GLY A 56 0.09 -7.51 -3.01
CA GLY A 56 0.29 -8.79 -3.69
C GLY A 56 -0.07 -10.01 -2.83
N ARG A 57 -0.19 -9.86 -1.51
CA ARG A 57 -0.73 -10.93 -0.64
C ARG A 57 -2.24 -11.10 -0.78
N LEU A 58 -2.96 -10.07 -1.24
CA LEU A 58 -4.41 -10.04 -1.43
C LEU A 58 -4.84 -10.53 -2.81
N ILE A 59 -4.10 -10.15 -3.86
CA ILE A 59 -4.40 -10.52 -5.25
C ILE A 59 -3.26 -11.41 -5.75
N ARG A 60 -3.46 -12.72 -5.73
CA ARG A 60 -2.47 -13.74 -6.14
C ARG A 60 -2.85 -14.38 -7.47
N ASP A 61 -4.14 -14.57 -7.71
CA ASP A 61 -4.71 -15.11 -8.95
C ASP A 61 -5.79 -14.18 -9.53
N ALA A 62 -6.16 -14.37 -10.80
CA ALA A 62 -7.14 -13.53 -11.50
C ALA A 62 -8.54 -13.53 -10.85
N ASP A 63 -8.87 -14.63 -10.16
CA ASP A 63 -10.14 -14.83 -9.49
C ASP A 63 -10.10 -14.39 -8.01
N ASP A 64 -8.95 -13.91 -7.53
CA ASP A 64 -8.83 -13.45 -6.15
C ASP A 64 -9.60 -12.15 -5.93
N ARG A 65 -10.29 -12.13 -4.79
CA ARG A 65 -11.16 -11.05 -4.39
C ARG A 65 -10.88 -10.64 -2.96
N GLY A 66 -10.79 -9.34 -2.72
CA GLY A 66 -10.63 -8.85 -1.37
C GLY A 66 -10.72 -7.34 -1.21
N VAL A 67 -10.51 -6.90 0.01
CA VAL A 67 -10.55 -5.50 0.43
C VAL A 67 -9.19 -5.11 1.01
N LEU A 68 -8.66 -3.99 0.53
CA LEU A 68 -7.52 -3.30 1.13
C LEU A 68 -8.04 -2.11 1.94
N VAL A 69 -7.76 -2.10 3.24
CA VAL A 69 -8.07 -0.98 4.13
C VAL A 69 -6.77 -0.27 4.49
N ILE A 70 -6.71 1.04 4.27
CA ILE A 70 -5.58 1.87 4.68
C ILE A 70 -6.11 2.91 5.68
N CYS A 71 -5.67 2.82 6.94
CA CYS A 71 -6.11 3.68 8.05
C CYS A 71 -5.27 4.94 8.21
N ASP A 72 -4.55 5.34 7.16
CA ASP A 72 -3.64 6.48 7.18
C ASP A 72 -4.21 7.67 6.39
N ASN A 73 -4.58 8.74 7.10
CA ASN A 73 -5.14 9.94 6.48
C ASN A 73 -4.14 10.64 5.53
N ARG A 74 -2.83 10.37 5.67
CA ARG A 74 -1.79 10.93 4.77
C ARG A 74 -2.01 10.50 3.32
N LEU A 75 -2.64 9.34 3.09
CA LEU A 75 -2.99 8.86 1.74
C LEU A 75 -3.88 9.85 0.98
N VAL A 76 -4.70 10.65 1.68
CA VAL A 76 -5.62 11.62 1.07
C VAL A 76 -5.16 13.06 1.31
N MET A 77 -4.56 13.34 2.46
CA MET A 77 -4.21 14.71 2.86
C MET A 77 -2.87 15.20 2.32
N ARG A 78 -1.97 14.29 1.89
CA ARG A 78 -0.63 14.65 1.41
C ARG A 78 -0.54 14.49 -0.11
N PRO A 79 0.19 15.37 -0.81
CA PRO A 79 0.35 15.29 -2.27
C PRO A 79 0.88 13.93 -2.74
N TYR A 80 1.87 13.37 -2.05
CA TYR A 80 2.45 12.06 -2.36
C TYR A 80 1.47 10.89 -2.20
N GLY A 81 0.31 11.10 -1.57
CA GLY A 81 -0.74 10.09 -1.47
C GLY A 81 -1.23 9.63 -2.85
N ALA A 82 -1.21 10.53 -3.84
CA ALA A 82 -1.50 10.19 -5.24
C ALA A 82 -0.54 9.13 -5.80
N THR A 83 0.76 9.20 -5.44
CA THR A 83 1.77 8.23 -5.87
C THR A 83 1.47 6.84 -5.33
N PHE A 84 1.07 6.73 -4.05
CA PHE A 84 0.63 5.45 -3.48
C PHE A 84 -0.61 4.91 -4.22
N LEU A 85 -1.63 5.75 -4.43
CA LEU A 85 -2.86 5.34 -5.11
C LEU A 85 -2.61 4.89 -6.55
N ALA A 86 -1.74 5.59 -7.28
CA ALA A 86 -1.37 5.23 -8.65
C ALA A 86 -0.55 3.94 -8.72
N SER A 87 0.12 3.54 -7.62
CA SER A 87 0.87 2.29 -7.55
C SER A 87 -0.02 1.06 -7.34
N LEU A 88 -1.26 1.26 -6.89
CA LEU A 88 -2.20 0.18 -6.62
C LEU A 88 -2.93 -0.24 -7.91
N PRO A 89 -3.36 -1.52 -8.01
CA PRO A 89 -4.27 -1.94 -9.07
C PRO A 89 -5.53 -1.07 -9.10
N PRO A 90 -6.08 -0.77 -10.30
CA PRO A 90 -7.33 -0.03 -10.41
C PRO A 90 -8.44 -0.73 -9.63
N ALA A 91 -9.00 -0.04 -8.63
CA ALA A 91 -10.06 -0.58 -7.79
C ALA A 91 -11.04 0.52 -7.35
N PRO A 92 -12.33 0.21 -7.18
CA PRO A 92 -13.28 1.12 -6.56
C PRO A 92 -12.84 1.49 -5.14
N ARG A 93 -12.96 2.77 -4.79
CA ARG A 93 -12.60 3.28 -3.46
C ARG A 93 -13.85 3.72 -2.71
N THR A 94 -13.89 3.45 -1.41
CA THR A 94 -15.00 3.85 -0.55
C THR A 94 -14.51 4.21 0.85
N ARG A 95 -15.20 5.14 1.50
CA ARG A 95 -15.07 5.40 2.96
C ARG A 95 -16.21 4.77 3.76
N ASP A 96 -17.22 4.21 3.09
CA ASP A 96 -18.32 3.48 3.71
C ASP A 96 -17.89 2.05 4.04
N ILE A 97 -17.79 1.76 5.34
CA ILE A 97 -17.47 0.43 5.87
C ILE A 97 -18.55 -0.60 5.48
N ALA A 98 -19.82 -0.20 5.47
CA ALA A 98 -20.91 -1.11 5.14
C ALA A 98 -20.80 -1.61 3.69
N ARG A 99 -20.29 -0.78 2.77
CA ARG A 99 -19.98 -1.19 1.40
C ARG A 99 -18.85 -2.23 1.34
N ALA A 100 -17.80 -2.08 2.14
CA ALA A 100 -16.71 -3.06 2.21
C ALA A 100 -17.20 -4.40 2.80
N VAL A 101 -18.01 -4.36 3.86
CA VAL A 101 -18.62 -5.56 4.46
C VAL A 101 -19.54 -6.27 3.46
N ARG A 102 -20.42 -5.52 2.75
CA ARG A 102 -21.27 -6.08 1.70
C ARG A 102 -20.46 -6.69 0.57
N PHE A 103 -19.32 -6.09 0.22
CA PHE A 103 -18.40 -6.69 -0.75
C PHE A 103 -17.95 -8.05 -0.22
N LEU A 104 -17.29 -8.11 0.94
CA LEU A 104 -16.75 -9.37 1.49
C LEU A 104 -17.82 -10.46 1.72
N ALA A 105 -19.07 -10.10 1.98
CA ALA A 105 -20.17 -11.05 2.19
C ALA A 105 -20.62 -11.82 0.93
N ILE A 106 -20.30 -11.34 -0.27
CA ILE A 106 -20.62 -12.03 -1.53
C ILE A 106 -19.58 -13.13 -1.77
N PRO A 107 -19.99 -14.41 -1.89
CA PRO A 107 -19.06 -15.50 -2.22
C PRO A 107 -18.39 -15.25 -3.58
N SER A 108 -17.12 -15.64 -3.70
CA SER A 108 -16.48 -15.76 -5.01
C SER A 108 -17.29 -16.76 -5.85
N ALA A 109 -17.62 -16.42 -7.09
CA ALA A 109 -18.24 -17.38 -8.00
C ALA A 109 -17.23 -18.53 -8.24
N GLU A 110 -17.66 -19.77 -8.04
CA GLU A 110 -16.89 -20.97 -8.41
C GLU A 110 -16.68 -21.07 -9.92
#